data_AF-A0A8D8LMT1-F1
#
_entry.id   AF-A0A8D8LMT1-F1
#
_cell.length_a   1.000
_cell.length_b   1.000
_cell.length_c   1.000
_cell.angle_alpha   90.00
_cell.angle_beta   90.00
_cell.angle_gamma   90.00
#
_symmetry.space_group_name_H-M   'P 1'
#
loop_
_entity.id
_entity.type
_entity.pdbx_description
1 polymer ?
#
loop_
_entity_poly.entity_id
_entity_poly.type
_entity_poly.pdbx_seq_one_letter_code
_entity_poly.pdbx_strand_id
1 'polypeptide(L)'
;MANEVIQCLQDLFRLAAIKDDYTTQNQISSVVNNIEAIFFPSNGVAPHSTHLDVYLSNVFNPDSGLTAFIGKYFTTRTIQLCLDQIYALIWNLLRNYTSRVIQYAGIIKDVCMKGILSLSAS
;
A
#
# COMPACT_ATOMS: atom_id res chain seq x y z
N MET A 1 -2.10 19.31 -0.47
CA MET A 1 -1.14 18.23 -0.80
C MET A 1 -1.41 16.92 -0.04
N ALA A 2 -2.08 16.89 1.13
CA ALA A 2 -2.52 15.65 1.80
C ALA A 2 -3.41 14.70 0.95
N ASN A 3 -4.00 15.19 -0.15
CA ASN A 3 -4.97 14.46 -0.95
C ASN A 3 -4.39 13.43 -1.91
N GLU A 4 -3.12 13.51 -2.31
CA GLU A 4 -2.60 12.68 -3.40
C GLU A 4 -2.53 11.19 -3.03
N VAL A 5 -2.06 10.89 -1.81
CA VAL A 5 -2.06 9.52 -1.27
C VAL A 5 -3.49 9.00 -1.10
N ILE A 6 -4.39 9.82 -0.56
CA ILE A 6 -5.80 9.44 -0.35
C ILE A 6 -6.47 9.12 -1.69
N GLN A 7 -6.22 9.94 -2.71
CA GLN A 7 -6.77 9.72 -4.05
C GLN A 7 -6.25 8.41 -4.66
N CYS A 8 -4.95 8.14 -4.53
CA CYS A 8 -4.39 6.87 -4.98
C CYS A 8 -5.01 5.67 -4.24
N LEU A 9 -5.19 5.76 -2.93
CA LEU A 9 -5.85 4.71 -2.15
C LEU A 9 -7.31 4.51 -2.59
N GLN A 10 -8.06 5.59 -2.80
CA GLN A 10 -9.44 5.50 -3.31
C GLN A 10 -9.51 4.83 -4.68
N ASP A 11 -8.60 5.18 -5.60
CA ASP A 11 -8.51 4.52 -6.91
C ASP A 11 -8.14 3.04 -6.78
N LEU A 12 -7.24 2.68 -5.85
CA LEU A 12 -6.87 1.30 -5.57
C LEU A 12 -8.10 0.47 -5.15
N PHE A 13 -8.87 0.95 -4.17
CA PHE A 13 -10.10 0.29 -3.71
C PHE A 13 -11.19 0.24 -4.79
N ARG A 14 -11.31 1.29 -5.61
CA ARG A 14 -12.26 1.34 -6.72
C ARG A 14 -11.92 0.30 -7.79
N LEU A 15 -10.65 0.22 -8.20
CA LEU A 15 -10.18 -0.75 -9.20
C LEU A 15 -10.41 -2.19 -8.74
N ALA A 16 -10.08 -2.48 -7.48
CA ALA A 16 -10.31 -3.79 -6.89
C ALA A 16 -11.79 -4.22 -6.82
N ALA A 17 -12.73 -3.27 -6.91
CA ALA A 17 -14.17 -3.54 -6.86
C ALA A 17 -14.81 -3.78 -8.24
N ILE A 18 -14.15 -3.42 -9.36
CA ILE A 18 -14.80 -3.35 -10.68
C ILE A 18 -14.70 -4.68 -11.45
N LYS A 19 -13.52 -5.32 -11.53
CA LYS A 19 -13.35 -6.60 -12.25
C LYS A 19 -12.01 -7.29 -11.95
N ASP A 20 -12.00 -8.62 -12.02
CA ASP A 20 -10.82 -9.47 -11.86
C ASP A 20 -10.21 -9.77 -13.24
N ASP A 21 -9.51 -8.80 -13.85
CA ASP A 21 -8.87 -8.94 -15.17
C ASP A 21 -7.46 -8.31 -15.27
N TYR A 22 -6.73 -8.65 -16.34
CA TYR A 22 -5.34 -8.22 -16.56
C TYR A 22 -5.20 -6.69 -16.72
N THR A 23 -6.21 -6.02 -17.26
CA THR A 23 -6.22 -4.56 -17.37
C THR A 23 -6.28 -3.92 -15.99
N THR A 24 -7.12 -4.46 -15.10
CA THR A 24 -7.24 -4.02 -13.71
C THR A 24 -5.93 -4.25 -12.95
N GLN A 25 -5.24 -5.37 -13.19
CA GLN A 25 -3.91 -5.63 -12.62
C GLN A 25 -2.91 -4.50 -12.94
N ASN A 26 -2.79 -4.13 -14.21
CA ASN A 26 -1.85 -3.10 -14.64
C ASN A 26 -2.21 -1.73 -14.05
N GLN A 27 -3.50 -1.43 -13.94
CA GLN A 27 -3.97 -0.19 -13.32
C GLN A 27 -3.65 -0.16 -11.82
N ILE A 28 -3.88 -1.26 -11.10
CA ILE A 28 -3.50 -1.40 -9.69
C ILE A 28 -2.00 -1.20 -9.52
N SER A 29 -1.17 -1.87 -10.33
CA SER A 29 0.29 -1.71 -10.30
C SER A 29 0.72 -0.25 -10.56
N SER A 30 0.09 0.43 -11.51
CA SER A 30 0.34 1.85 -11.77
C SER A 30 -0.04 2.73 -10.58
N VAL A 31 -1.15 2.46 -9.89
CA VAL A 31 -1.55 3.22 -8.70
C VAL A 31 -0.54 3.01 -7.57
N VAL A 32 -0.06 1.77 -7.35
CA VAL A 32 0.98 1.48 -6.35
C VAL A 32 2.28 2.23 -6.66
N ASN A 33 2.70 2.28 -7.94
CA ASN A 33 3.85 3.07 -8.37
C ASN A 33 3.65 4.58 -8.14
N ASN A 34 2.44 5.09 -8.34
CA ASN A 34 2.14 6.51 -8.05
C ASN A 34 2.25 6.80 -6.55
N ILE A 35 1.79 5.90 -5.68
CA ILE A 35 2.00 6.01 -4.24
C ILE A 35 3.49 6.00 -3.92
N GLU A 36 4.25 5.06 -4.49
CA GLU A 36 5.70 4.98 -4.30
C GLU A 36 6.39 6.28 -4.72
N ALA A 37 6.05 6.84 -5.88
CA ALA A 37 6.62 8.08 -6.39
C ALA A 37 6.35 9.31 -5.52
N ILE A 38 5.27 9.31 -4.72
CA ILE A 38 5.02 10.37 -3.73
C ILE A 38 6.08 10.32 -2.61
N PHE A 39 6.46 9.12 -2.15
CA PHE A 39 7.46 8.96 -1.09
C PHE A 39 8.89 9.01 -1.62
N PHE A 40 9.11 8.46 -2.82
CA PHE A 40 10.42 8.31 -3.45
C PHE A 40 10.41 8.96 -4.84
N PRO A 41 10.25 10.28 -4.93
CA PRO A 41 10.17 10.96 -6.21
C PRO A 41 11.51 10.89 -6.96
N SER A 42 11.46 10.79 -8.29
CA SER A 42 12.63 10.63 -9.15
C SER A 42 13.62 11.81 -9.11
N ASN A 43 13.17 12.98 -8.66
CA ASN A 43 14.00 14.15 -8.43
C ASN A 43 14.80 14.09 -7.11
N GLY A 44 14.61 13.05 -6.29
CA GLY A 44 15.31 12.84 -5.01
C GLY A 44 14.82 13.74 -3.86
N VAL A 45 13.83 14.59 -4.10
CA VAL A 45 13.31 15.52 -3.08
C VAL A 45 12.18 14.85 -2.32
N ALA A 46 12.53 14.12 -1.27
CA ALA A 46 11.55 13.46 -0.40
C ALA A 46 10.53 14.47 0.19
N PRO A 47 9.30 14.01 0.54
CA PRO A 47 8.30 14.88 1.14
C PRO A 47 8.80 15.58 2.39
N HIS A 48 8.42 16.85 2.56
CA HIS A 48 8.69 17.59 3.78
C HIS A 48 8.11 16.86 5.00
N SER A 49 8.78 16.96 6.16
CA SER A 49 8.46 16.18 7.36
C SER A 49 6.97 16.13 7.72
N THR A 50 6.30 17.27 7.70
CA THR A 50 4.87 17.39 8.04
C THR A 50 3.96 16.67 7.03
N HIS A 51 4.32 16.70 5.75
CA HIS A 51 3.56 15.98 4.71
C HIS A 51 3.80 14.48 4.80
N LEU A 52 5.04 14.08 5.09
CA LEU A 52 5.41 12.68 5.26
C LEU A 52 4.59 12.01 6.37
N ASP A 53 4.38 12.66 7.52
CA ASP A 53 3.60 12.07 8.62
C ASP A 53 2.13 11.87 8.23
N VAL A 54 1.54 12.84 7.53
CA VAL A 54 0.17 12.75 7.01
C VAL A 54 0.07 11.63 5.97
N TYR A 55 1.02 11.54 5.04
CA TYR A 55 1.05 10.48 4.03
C TYR A 55 1.17 9.10 4.65
N LEU A 56 2.06 8.93 5.63
CA LEU A 56 2.20 7.67 6.36
C LEU A 56 0.93 7.30 7.13
N SER A 57 0.27 8.28 7.77
CA SER A 57 -1.01 8.02 8.47
C SER A 57 -2.13 7.57 7.53
N ASN A 58 -2.13 8.04 6.28
CA ASN A 58 -3.08 7.62 5.27
C ASN A 58 -2.73 6.22 4.73
N VAL A 59 -1.46 5.96 4.43
CA VAL A 59 -1.00 4.64 3.95
C VAL A 59 -1.30 3.53 4.96
N PHE A 60 -1.10 3.79 6.25
CA PHE A 60 -1.31 2.81 7.31
C PHE A 60 -2.66 2.98 8.02
N ASN A 61 -3.60 3.72 7.43
CA ASN A 61 -4.94 3.84 7.96
C ASN A 61 -5.63 2.45 8.00
N PRO A 62 -6.21 2.04 9.14
CA PRO A 62 -6.74 0.69 9.31
C PRO A 62 -7.98 0.39 8.46
N ASP A 63 -8.69 1.41 7.99
CA ASP A 63 -9.95 1.27 7.24
C ASP A 63 -9.76 1.50 5.73
N SER A 64 -8.80 2.34 5.35
CA SER A 64 -8.64 2.85 3.97
C SER A 64 -7.21 2.84 3.44
N GLY A 65 -6.24 2.37 4.23
CA GLY A 65 -4.83 2.31 3.86
C GLY A 65 -4.46 1.06 3.03
N LEU A 66 -3.17 0.92 2.71
CA LEU A 66 -2.62 -0.23 2.01
C LEU A 66 -2.79 -1.52 2.81
N THR A 67 -2.62 -1.45 4.13
CA THR A 67 -2.80 -2.61 5.03
C THR A 67 -4.26 -3.08 5.05
N ALA A 68 -5.21 -2.15 5.08
CA ALA A 68 -6.63 -2.43 4.96
C ALA A 68 -6.97 -3.05 3.60
N PHE A 69 -6.39 -2.50 2.52
CA PHE A 69 -6.55 -3.01 1.16
C PHE A 69 -6.09 -4.46 1.03
N ILE A 70 -4.87 -4.78 1.48
CA ILE A 70 -4.36 -6.15 1.50
C ILE A 70 -5.30 -7.03 2.31
N GLY A 71 -5.68 -6.59 3.51
CA GLY A 71 -6.61 -7.33 4.37
C GLY A 71 -7.93 -7.68 3.68
N LYS A 72 -8.49 -6.78 2.87
CA LYS A 72 -9.77 -6.97 2.19
C LYS A 72 -9.66 -7.83 0.93
N TYR A 73 -8.59 -7.67 0.16
CA TYR A 73 -8.49 -8.21 -1.20
C TYR A 73 -7.41 -9.29 -1.39
N PHE A 74 -6.82 -9.78 -0.29
CA PHE A 74 -5.76 -10.79 -0.32
C PHE A 74 -6.08 -12.04 -1.16
N THR A 75 -7.34 -12.48 -1.16
CA THR A 75 -7.77 -13.70 -1.86
C THR A 75 -8.21 -13.45 -3.30
N THR A 76 -8.21 -12.20 -3.77
CA THR A 76 -8.59 -11.85 -5.14
C THR A 76 -7.42 -12.15 -6.08
N ARG A 77 -7.63 -13.03 -7.06
CA ARG A 77 -6.58 -13.58 -7.93
C ARG A 77 -5.78 -12.50 -8.67
N THR A 78 -6.43 -11.50 -9.25
CA THR A 78 -5.75 -10.39 -9.93
C THR A 78 -4.89 -9.57 -8.97
N ILE A 79 -5.34 -9.42 -7.73
CA ILE A 79 -4.67 -8.59 -6.72
C ILE A 79 -3.47 -9.33 -6.11
N GLN A 80 -3.53 -10.65 -6.00
CA GLN A 80 -2.40 -11.47 -5.56
C GLN A 80 -1.13 -11.20 -6.35
N LEU A 81 -1.25 -11.01 -7.67
CA LEU A 81 -0.12 -10.67 -8.55
C LEU A 81 0.47 -9.27 -8.29
N CYS A 82 -0.27 -8.39 -7.62
CA CYS A 82 0.18 -7.06 -7.22
C CYS A 82 0.61 -6.99 -5.75
N LEU A 83 0.33 -8.00 -4.93
CA LEU A 83 0.62 -7.98 -3.49
C LEU A 83 2.12 -7.84 -3.23
N ASP A 84 2.98 -8.52 -4.01
CA ASP A 84 4.43 -8.41 -3.88
C ASP A 84 4.91 -6.97 -4.01
N GLN A 85 4.33 -6.22 -4.95
CA GLN A 85 4.64 -4.80 -5.15
C GLN A 85 4.18 -3.94 -3.96
N ILE A 86 3.00 -4.23 -3.39
CA ILE A 86 2.49 -3.51 -2.22
C ILE A 86 3.35 -3.81 -0.99
N TYR A 87 3.74 -5.07 -0.78
CA TYR A 87 4.66 -5.45 0.29
C TYR A 87 6.05 -4.82 0.11
N ALA A 88 6.57 -4.77 -1.12
CA ALA A 88 7.82 -4.08 -1.44
C ALA A 88 7.75 -2.59 -1.09
N LEU A 89 6.64 -1.92 -1.39
CA LEU A 89 6.40 -0.54 -0.99
C LEU A 89 6.38 -0.38 0.54
N ILE A 90 5.64 -1.23 1.27
CA ILE A 90 5.61 -1.21 2.74
C ILE A 90 7.02 -1.42 3.31
N TRP A 91 7.80 -2.34 2.74
CA TRP A 91 9.19 -2.56 3.11
C TRP A 91 10.08 -1.34 2.85
N ASN A 92 9.95 -0.70 1.69
CA ASN A 92 10.68 0.53 1.36
C ASN A 92 10.36 1.66 2.35
N LEU A 93 9.09 1.80 2.74
CA LEU A 93 8.67 2.77 3.76
C LEU A 93 9.29 2.44 5.14
N LEU A 94 9.27 1.18 5.55
CA LEU A 94 9.90 0.73 6.79
C LEU A 94 11.40 1.02 6.82
N ARG A 95 12.10 0.76 5.71
CA ARG A 95 13.56 0.92 5.62
C ARG A 95 14.00 2.38 5.62
N ASN A 96 13.28 3.24 4.91
CA ASN A 96 13.67 4.65 4.74
C ASN A 96 13.08 5.57 5.83
N TYR A 97 11.96 5.17 6.46
CA TYR A 97 11.25 5.99 7.44
C TYR A 97 11.01 5.24 8.76
N THR A 98 11.94 4.38 9.17
CA THR A 98 11.79 3.46 10.31
C THR A 98 11.26 4.13 11.57
N SER A 99 11.82 5.28 11.96
CA SER A 99 11.42 6.01 13.18
C SER A 99 9.96 6.48 13.17
N ARG A 100 9.37 6.67 11.98
CA ARG A 100 7.97 7.11 11.81
C ARG A 100 7.03 5.95 11.55
N VAL A 101 7.52 4.89 10.90
CA VAL A 101 6.70 3.73 10.54
C VAL A 101 6.54 2.76 11.70
N ILE A 102 7.46 2.73 12.66
CA ILE A 102 7.45 1.79 13.79
C ILE A 102 6.15 1.81 14.61
N GLN A 103 5.48 2.97 14.70
CA GLN A 103 4.18 3.08 15.37
C GLN A 103 3.06 2.26 14.69
N TYR A 104 3.22 1.92 13.40
CA TYR A 104 2.28 1.10 12.63
C TYR A 104 2.68 -0.39 12.60
N ALA A 105 3.73 -0.78 13.34
CA ALA A 105 4.28 -2.14 13.28
C ALA A 105 3.25 -3.23 13.62
N GLY A 106 2.29 -2.95 14.51
CA GLY A 106 1.20 -3.88 14.82
C GLY A 106 0.35 -4.22 13.59
N ILE A 107 -0.14 -3.19 12.90
CA ILE A 107 -0.98 -3.35 11.70
C ILE A 107 -0.19 -4.02 10.56
N ILE A 108 1.09 -3.64 10.38
CA ILE A 108 1.96 -4.27 9.37
C ILE A 108 2.14 -5.76 9.69
N LYS A 109 2.43 -6.10 10.94
CA LYS A 109 2.58 -7.49 11.39
C LYS A 109 1.32 -8.29 11.10
N ASP A 110 0.14 -7.76 11.42
CA ASP A 110 -1.12 -8.48 11.26
C ASP A 110 -1.41 -8.83 9.79
N VAL A 111 -1.12 -7.89 8.87
CA VAL A 111 -1.27 -8.12 7.44
C VAL A 111 -0.26 -9.16 6.92
N CYS A 112 1.00 -9.06 7.33
CA CYS A 112 2.01 -10.07 6.97
C CYS A 112 1.64 -11.46 7.49
N MET A 113 1.16 -11.56 8.74
CA MET A 113 0.69 -12.82 9.33
C MET A 113 -0.49 -13.40 8.55
N LYS A 114 -1.44 -12.56 8.13
CA LYS A 114 -2.55 -13.01 7.28
C LYS A 114 -2.05 -13.60 5.97
N GLY A 115 -1.05 -12.99 5.35
CA GLY A 115 -0.42 -13.51 4.14
C GLY A 115 0.22 -14.89 4.36
N ILE A 116 1.05 -15.03 5.38
CA ILE A 116 1.75 -16.28 5.72
C ILE A 116 0.75 -17.41 6.02
N LEU A 117 -0.23 -17.15 6.89
CA LEU A 117 -1.20 -18.16 7.31
C LEU A 117 -2.10 -18.63 6.15
N SER A 118 -2.40 -17.72 5.22
CA SER A 118 -3.20 -18.06 4.04
C SER A 118 -2.44 -18.92 3.03
N LEU A 119 -1.11 -18.77 2.95
CA LEU A 119 -0.24 -19.60 2.10
C LEU A 119 0.01 -21.00 2.68
N SER A 120 -0.07 -21.15 4.01
CA SER A 120 0.09 -22.46 4.68
C SER A 120 -1.18 -23.33 4.67
N ALA A 121 -2.32 -22.78 4.27
CA ALA A 121 -3.61 -23.47 4.23
C ALA A 121 -3.99 -24.00 2.83
N SER A 122 -3.17 -23.72 1.82
CA SER A 122 -3.28 -24.17 0.43
C SER A 122 -2.26 -25.25 0.10
#